data_AF-A0A829BH82-F1
#
_entry.id   AF-A0A829BH82-F1
#
_cell.length_a   1.000
_cell.length_b   1.000
_cell.length_c   1.000
_cell.angle_alpha   90.00
_cell.angle_beta   90.00
_cell.angle_gamma   90.00
#
_symmetry.space_group_name_H-M   'P 1'
#
loop_
_entity.id
_entity.type
_entity.pdbx_description
1 polymer ?
#
loop_
_entity_poly.entity_id
_entity_poly.type
_entity_poly.pdbx_seq_one_letter_code
_entity_poly.pdbx_strand_id
1 'polypeptide(L)'
;MNQNEWLNQFRSVNGREPSQEELQAAFQRGEFSQTVPAAKRKMKTSTIVIISVISVLAALLLIAGGGTVYYYVSGNADGVWENTYSYYYSSKKHRWVSATRENKQNNFEDETFLDIKKNSVKTYSYYVAKNSEDFTSTSSYSHIRSMYKTNIWQRKFDLSITQAEYMKDIRKYINNFFKTQYTSDQDLKELQDNYKKTYKEIKKGKVTYQRKGKQLIVKTYNKKGRLIEQDVYIKRTGKAVTKLYHNYRKAEKAERARLDKLNAMSY
;
A
#
# COMPACT_ATOMS: atom_id res chain seq x y z
N MET A 1 -10.12 -10.05 68.15
CA MET A 1 -10.04 -8.93 67.17
C MET A 1 -8.62 -8.82 66.65
N ASN A 2 -8.38 -8.20 65.49
CA ASN A 2 -7.02 -7.94 65.00
C ASN A 2 -6.42 -6.70 65.71
N GLN A 3 -5.10 -6.50 65.61
CA GLN A 3 -4.41 -5.39 66.28
C GLN A 3 -5.00 -4.02 65.92
N ASN A 4 -5.43 -3.80 64.68
CA ASN A 4 -5.98 -2.51 64.25
C ASN A 4 -7.37 -2.25 64.83
N GLU A 5 -8.21 -3.28 64.92
CA GLU A 5 -9.52 -3.20 65.58
C GLU A 5 -9.39 -2.86 67.06
N TRP A 6 -8.44 -3.50 67.75
CA TRP A 6 -8.17 -3.23 69.16
C TRP A 6 -7.64 -1.80 69.39
N LEU A 7 -6.73 -1.33 68.54
CA LEU A 7 -6.22 0.05 68.60
C LEU A 7 -7.34 1.08 68.43
N ASN A 8 -8.26 0.85 67.48
CA ASN A 8 -9.41 1.74 67.26
C ASN A 8 -10.36 1.76 68.46
N GLN A 9 -10.60 0.60 69.08
CA GLN A 9 -11.43 0.50 70.28
C GLN A 9 -10.77 1.16 71.49
N PHE A 10 -9.45 1.01 71.65
CA PHE A 10 -8.72 1.67 72.73
C PHE A 10 -8.81 3.19 72.61
N ARG A 11 -8.64 3.74 71.39
CA ARG A 11 -8.75 5.18 71.12
C ARG A 11 -10.15 5.72 71.35
N SER A 12 -11.18 4.97 70.96
CA SER A 12 -12.58 5.40 71.14
C SER A 12 -12.99 5.45 72.61
N VAL A 13 -12.46 4.54 73.44
CA VAL A 13 -12.77 4.48 74.88
C VAL A 13 -11.91 5.47 75.68
N ASN A 14 -10.61 5.58 75.37
CA ASN A 14 -9.67 6.33 76.21
C ASN A 14 -9.30 7.71 75.64
N GLY A 15 -9.70 8.05 74.42
CA GLY A 15 -9.40 9.34 73.79
C GLY A 15 -7.92 9.58 73.50
N ARG A 16 -7.06 8.56 73.62
CA ARG A 16 -5.60 8.62 73.42
C ARG A 16 -5.07 7.34 72.80
N GLU A 17 -3.82 7.42 72.33
CA GLU A 17 -3.06 6.22 71.94
C GLU A 17 -2.70 5.38 73.18
N PRO A 18 -2.69 4.04 73.08
CA PRO A 18 -2.21 3.17 74.14
C PRO A 18 -0.70 3.34 74.35
N SER A 19 -0.25 3.22 75.60
CA SER A 19 1.18 3.11 75.89
C SER A 19 1.74 1.76 75.42
N GLN A 20 3.06 1.65 75.32
CA GLN A 20 3.69 0.37 74.95
C GLN A 20 3.37 -0.74 75.94
N GLU A 21 3.25 -0.40 77.23
CA GLU A 21 2.91 -1.33 78.30
C GLU A 21 1.46 -1.82 78.17
N GLU A 22 0.52 -0.93 77.85
CA GLU A 22 -0.89 -1.28 77.63
C GLU A 22 -1.07 -2.17 76.40
N LEU A 23 -0.33 -1.88 75.33
CA LEU A 23 -0.34 -2.65 74.10
C LEU A 23 0.24 -4.06 74.32
N GLN A 24 1.35 -4.17 75.07
CA GLN A 24 1.91 -5.47 75.44
C GLN A 24 1.00 -6.25 76.38
N ALA A 25 0.41 -5.57 77.38
CA ALA A 25 -0.48 -6.23 78.33
C ALA A 25 -1.74 -6.77 77.64
N ALA A 26 -2.33 -6.02 76.71
CA ALA A 26 -3.47 -6.48 75.93
C ALA A 26 -3.13 -7.63 74.97
N PHE A 27 -1.92 -7.63 74.41
CA PHE A 27 -1.41 -8.77 73.65
C PHE A 27 -1.22 -10.02 74.53
N GLN A 28 -0.63 -9.87 75.72
CA GLN A 28 -0.43 -10.97 76.69
C GLN A 28 -1.76 -11.52 77.24
N ARG A 29 -2.77 -10.65 77.40
CA ARG A 29 -4.14 -11.04 77.79
C ARG A 29 -4.95 -11.66 76.63
N GLY A 30 -4.39 -11.71 75.43
CA GLY A 30 -5.07 -12.28 74.26
C GLY A 30 -6.21 -11.43 73.73
N GLU A 31 -6.26 -10.13 74.05
CA GLU A 31 -7.34 -9.23 73.60
C GLU A 31 -7.31 -9.03 72.07
N PHE A 32 -6.14 -9.14 71.46
CA PHE A 32 -5.97 -9.18 70.01
C PHE A 32 -4.85 -10.12 69.60
N SER A 33 -4.87 -10.57 68.35
CA SER A 33 -3.82 -11.42 67.78
C SER A 33 -3.14 -10.73 66.61
N GLN A 34 -1.83 -10.94 66.47
CA GLN A 34 -1.13 -10.61 65.23
C GLN A 34 -1.52 -11.62 64.15
N THR A 35 -2.37 -11.21 63.22
CA THR A 35 -2.53 -11.91 61.96
C THR A 35 -1.28 -11.65 61.12
N VAL A 36 -0.23 -12.46 61.33
CA VAL A 36 0.92 -12.46 60.42
C VAL A 36 0.38 -12.93 59.06
N PRO A 37 0.52 -12.14 57.97
CA PRO A 37 0.15 -12.63 56.66
C PRO A 37 0.89 -13.94 56.42
N ALA A 38 0.15 -15.01 56.10
CA ALA A 38 0.76 -16.31 55.82
C ALA A 38 1.95 -16.10 54.87
N ALA A 39 3.14 -16.50 55.30
CA ALA A 39 4.37 -16.24 54.57
C ALA A 39 4.18 -16.65 53.10
N LYS A 40 4.30 -15.69 52.17
CA LYS A 40 4.15 -15.97 50.74
C LYS A 40 5.04 -17.16 50.40
N ARG A 41 4.42 -18.29 50.08
CA ARG A 41 5.12 -19.55 49.80
C ARG A 41 6.14 -19.26 48.71
N LYS A 42 7.43 -19.39 49.01
CA LYS A 42 8.50 -19.14 48.03
C LYS A 42 8.25 -20.04 46.83
N MET A 43 8.09 -19.43 45.66
CA MET A 43 7.89 -20.14 44.41
C MET A 43 9.14 -20.99 44.13
N LYS A 44 8.96 -22.24 43.69
CA LYS A 44 10.08 -23.12 43.37
C LYS A 44 10.90 -22.50 42.24
N THR A 45 12.22 -22.61 42.31
CA THR A 45 13.15 -22.09 41.28
C THR A 45 12.80 -22.61 39.89
N SER A 46 12.36 -23.87 39.77
CA SER A 46 11.90 -24.44 38.49
C SER A 46 10.71 -23.70 37.89
N THR A 47 9.74 -23.29 38.70
CA THR A 47 8.59 -22.49 38.26
C THR A 47 9.03 -21.10 37.80
N ILE A 48 9.99 -20.47 38.48
CA ILE A 48 10.56 -19.17 38.08
C ILE A 48 11.28 -19.29 36.72
N VAL A 49 12.09 -20.33 36.53
CA VAL A 49 12.78 -20.58 35.26
C VAL A 49 11.78 -20.80 34.12
N ILE A 50 10.75 -21.61 34.33
CA ILE A 50 9.70 -21.85 33.32
C ILE A 50 8.98 -20.55 32.95
N ILE A 51 8.56 -19.76 33.94
CA ILE A 51 7.91 -18.45 33.69
C ILE A 51 8.85 -17.51 32.93
N SER A 52 10.13 -17.48 33.29
CA SER A 52 11.14 -16.66 32.60
C SER A 52 11.29 -17.07 31.13
N VAL A 53 11.45 -18.37 30.86
CA VAL A 53 11.56 -18.90 29.49
C VAL A 53 10.30 -18.59 28.68
N ILE A 54 9.11 -18.82 29.25
CA ILE A 54 7.84 -18.52 28.60
C ILE A 54 7.71 -17.01 28.33
N SER A 55 8.12 -16.16 29.26
CA SER A 55 8.06 -14.70 29.11
C SER A 55 8.99 -14.21 28.00
N VAL A 56 10.20 -14.76 27.92
CA VAL A 56 11.15 -14.46 26.84
C VAL A 56 10.59 -14.92 25.48
N LEU A 57 10.05 -16.14 25.41
CA LEU A 57 9.41 -16.65 24.19
C LEU A 57 8.21 -15.80 23.76
N ALA A 58 7.36 -15.39 24.72
CA ALA A 58 6.23 -14.50 24.46
C ALA A 58 6.69 -13.13 23.94
N ALA A 59 7.75 -12.55 24.53
CA ALA A 59 8.32 -11.29 24.06
C ALA A 59 8.88 -11.41 22.63
N LEU A 60 9.60 -12.49 22.31
CA LEU A 60 10.11 -12.75 20.97
C LEU A 60 8.97 -12.90 19.94
N LEU A 61 7.89 -13.60 20.30
CA LEU A 61 6.71 -13.74 19.44
C LEU A 61 6.00 -12.40 19.21
N LEU A 62 5.91 -11.54 20.23
CA LEU A 62 5.34 -10.20 20.09
C LEU A 62 6.19 -9.30 19.20
N ILE A 63 7.52 -9.36 19.33
CA ILE A 63 8.44 -8.61 18.46
C ILE A 63 8.34 -9.10 17.02
N ALA A 64 8.38 -10.42 16.80
CA ALA A 64 8.27 -11.02 15.48
C ALA A 64 6.89 -10.74 14.83
N GLY A 65 5.81 -10.88 15.61
CA GLY A 65 4.45 -10.59 15.18
C GLY A 65 4.24 -9.11 14.87
N GLY A 66 4.66 -8.22 15.77
CA GLY A 66 4.59 -6.77 15.59
C GLY A 66 5.41 -6.29 14.39
N GLY A 67 6.63 -6.81 14.22
CA GLY A 67 7.49 -6.52 13.06
C GLY A 67 6.85 -6.96 11.74
N THR A 68 6.25 -8.15 11.72
CA THR A 68 5.56 -8.69 10.54
C THR A 68 4.33 -7.85 10.16
N VAL A 69 3.50 -7.48 11.15
CA VAL A 69 2.33 -6.61 10.95
C VAL A 69 2.76 -5.23 10.46
N TYR A 70 3.77 -4.63 11.09
CA TYR A 70 4.29 -3.34 10.67
C TYR A 70 4.85 -3.38 9.23
N TYR A 71 5.62 -4.43 8.90
CA TYR A 71 6.13 -4.62 7.55
C TYR A 71 4.99 -4.79 6.55
N TYR A 72 3.94 -5.54 6.89
CA TYR A 72 2.78 -5.70 6.02
C TYR A 72 2.04 -4.37 5.81
N VAL A 73 1.71 -3.64 6.88
CA VAL A 73 0.95 -2.38 6.83
C VAL A 73 1.73 -1.28 6.11
N SER A 74 3.03 -1.17 6.36
CA SER A 74 3.90 -0.22 5.65
C SER A 74 4.08 -0.58 4.16
N GLY A 75 3.81 -1.82 3.77
CA GLY A 75 3.84 -2.28 2.38
C GLY A 75 2.51 -2.33 1.69
N ASN A 76 1.41 -2.27 2.43
CA ASN A 76 0.11 -2.22 1.81
C ASN A 76 -0.03 -0.93 0.97
N ALA A 77 -0.10 -1.14 -0.35
CA ALA A 77 -0.23 -0.11 -1.36
C ALA A 77 -1.69 0.11 -1.78
N ASP A 78 -2.68 -0.53 -1.14
CA ASP A 78 -4.09 -0.33 -1.46
C ASP A 78 -4.48 1.17 -1.41
N GLY A 79 -5.23 1.59 -2.43
CA GLY A 79 -5.71 2.96 -2.62
C GLY A 79 -5.57 3.44 -4.06
N VAL A 80 -6.02 4.68 -4.28
CA VAL A 80 -5.90 5.38 -5.56
C VAL A 80 -4.70 6.33 -5.49
N TRP A 81 -3.82 6.22 -6.48
CA TRP A 81 -2.53 6.90 -6.51
C TRP A 81 -2.39 7.68 -7.81
N GLU A 82 -2.38 9.01 -7.74
CA GLU A 82 -2.22 9.89 -8.90
C GLU A 82 -0.75 10.11 -9.20
N ASN A 83 -0.35 9.94 -10.46
CA ASN A 83 1.02 10.20 -10.91
C ASN A 83 1.28 11.71 -10.83
N THR A 84 2.42 12.07 -10.28
CA THR A 84 2.87 13.46 -10.16
C THR A 84 4.13 13.74 -10.96
N TYR A 85 5.01 12.75 -11.05
CA TYR A 85 6.24 12.84 -11.83
C TYR A 85 6.57 11.47 -12.41
N SER A 86 6.91 11.47 -13.69
CA SER A 86 7.49 10.33 -14.39
C SER A 86 8.86 10.70 -14.93
N TYR A 87 9.82 9.81 -14.71
CA TYR A 87 11.18 9.91 -15.19
C TYR A 87 11.54 8.67 -15.98
N TYR A 88 12.25 8.84 -17.09
CA TYR A 88 12.79 7.72 -17.85
C TYR A 88 14.25 7.97 -18.19
N TYR A 89 15.02 6.89 -18.33
CA TYR A 89 16.39 6.98 -18.79
C TYR A 89 16.41 7.03 -20.32
N SER A 90 16.85 8.16 -20.89
CA SER A 90 17.00 8.30 -22.33
C SER A 90 18.36 7.77 -22.76
N SER A 91 18.39 6.63 -23.46
CA SER A 91 19.62 6.12 -24.06
C SER A 91 20.23 7.09 -25.08
N LYS A 92 19.41 7.86 -25.80
CA LYS A 92 19.87 8.86 -26.78
C LYS A 92 20.54 10.07 -26.13
N LYS A 93 19.97 10.57 -25.02
CA LYS A 93 20.51 11.73 -24.28
C LYS A 93 21.50 11.32 -23.19
N HIS A 94 21.72 10.02 -22.99
CA HIS A 94 22.51 9.41 -21.92
C HIS A 94 22.20 9.94 -20.50
N ARG A 95 20.96 10.36 -20.25
CA ARG A 95 20.55 10.98 -18.98
C ARG A 95 19.10 10.67 -18.61
N TRP A 96 18.79 10.87 -17.34
CA TRP A 96 17.41 10.87 -16.84
C TRP A 96 16.66 12.09 -17.37
N VAL A 97 15.44 11.85 -17.83
CA VAL A 97 14.55 12.85 -18.41
C VAL A 97 13.24 12.81 -17.65
N SER A 98 12.71 13.99 -17.30
CA SER A 98 11.36 14.10 -16.75
C SER A 98 10.35 14.13 -17.88
N ALA A 99 9.62 13.03 -18.09
CA ALA A 99 8.53 12.96 -19.06
C ALA A 99 7.47 14.02 -18.76
N THR A 100 7.13 14.20 -17.48
CA THR A 100 6.15 15.22 -17.05
C THR A 100 6.57 16.64 -17.44
N ARG A 101 7.87 16.97 -17.34
CA ARG A 101 8.36 18.30 -17.76
C ARG A 101 8.36 18.45 -19.28
N GLU A 102 8.78 17.42 -20.02
CA GLU A 102 8.77 17.44 -21.48
C GLU A 102 7.33 17.55 -22.03
N ASN A 103 6.37 16.80 -21.48
CA ASN A 103 4.96 16.89 -21.88
C ASN A 103 4.43 18.32 -21.70
N LYS A 104 4.65 18.92 -20.52
CA LYS A 104 4.27 20.32 -20.26
C LYS A 104 4.91 21.31 -21.23
N GLN A 105 6.19 21.13 -21.55
CA GLN A 105 6.89 21.99 -22.52
C GLN A 105 6.34 21.83 -23.95
N ASN A 106 5.82 20.67 -24.28
CA ASN A 106 5.24 20.35 -25.58
C ASN A 106 3.72 20.58 -25.65
N ASN A 107 3.11 21.25 -24.66
CA ASN A 107 1.66 21.44 -24.54
C ASN A 107 0.85 20.13 -24.58
N PHE A 108 1.41 19.05 -24.04
CA PHE A 108 0.71 17.80 -23.77
C PHE A 108 0.30 17.75 -22.31
N GLU A 109 -1.00 17.55 -22.08
CA GLU A 109 -1.52 17.17 -20.77
C GLU A 109 -1.63 15.66 -20.69
N ASP A 110 -1.10 15.07 -19.63
CA ASP A 110 -1.26 13.66 -19.32
C ASP A 110 -1.71 13.49 -17.87
N GLU A 111 -2.64 12.56 -17.65
CA GLU A 111 -3.07 12.18 -16.30
C GLU A 111 -3.04 10.65 -16.22
N THR A 112 -2.28 10.14 -15.26
CA THR A 112 -2.15 8.71 -14.98
C THR A 112 -2.43 8.48 -13.51
N PHE A 113 -3.19 7.44 -13.17
CA PHE A 113 -3.37 7.00 -11.79
C PHE A 113 -3.49 5.48 -11.70
N LEU A 114 -3.10 4.95 -10.53
CA LEU A 114 -3.25 3.55 -10.18
C LEU A 114 -4.44 3.40 -9.23
N ASP A 115 -5.27 2.40 -9.46
CA ASP A 115 -6.24 1.88 -8.51
C ASP A 115 -5.73 0.52 -8.02
N ILE A 116 -5.25 0.50 -6.78
CA ILE A 116 -4.73 -0.71 -6.13
C ILE A 116 -5.78 -1.20 -5.15
N LYS A 117 -6.37 -2.36 -5.43
CA LYS A 117 -7.41 -2.96 -4.61
C LYS A 117 -7.24 -4.47 -4.54
N LYS A 118 -7.19 -5.01 -3.31
CA LYS A 118 -7.04 -6.46 -3.07
C LYS A 118 -5.83 -7.01 -3.84
N ASN A 119 -4.71 -6.32 -3.75
CA ASN A 119 -3.47 -6.58 -4.47
C ASN A 119 -3.53 -6.40 -6.00
N SER A 120 -4.68 -6.17 -6.64
CA SER A 120 -4.74 -5.91 -8.08
C SER A 120 -4.29 -4.47 -8.38
N VAL A 121 -3.37 -4.28 -9.32
CA VAL A 121 -2.91 -2.95 -9.74
C VAL A 121 -3.52 -2.61 -11.10
N LYS A 122 -4.53 -1.75 -11.10
CA LYS A 122 -5.17 -1.25 -12.32
C LYS A 122 -4.62 0.12 -12.66
N THR A 123 -4.19 0.32 -13.90
CA THR A 123 -3.73 1.62 -14.40
C THR A 123 -4.84 2.28 -15.20
N TYR A 124 -4.99 3.58 -15.01
CA TYR A 124 -5.80 4.48 -15.83
C TYR A 124 -4.91 5.60 -16.31
N SER A 125 -4.94 5.88 -17.60
CA SER A 125 -4.11 6.91 -18.22
C SER A 125 -4.77 7.46 -19.46
N TYR A 126 -4.72 8.79 -19.61
CA TYR A 126 -5.11 9.51 -20.80
C TYR A 126 -4.19 10.69 -21.05
N TYR A 127 -4.16 11.16 -22.29
CA TYR A 127 -3.40 12.33 -22.71
C TYR A 127 -4.22 13.19 -23.69
N VAL A 128 -3.96 14.50 -23.65
CA VAL A 128 -4.62 15.53 -24.45
C VAL A 128 -3.54 16.41 -25.08
N ALA A 129 -3.53 16.49 -26.41
CA ALA A 129 -2.68 17.42 -27.15
C ALA A 129 -3.43 18.75 -27.34
N LYS A 130 -2.90 19.87 -26.82
CA LYS A 130 -3.59 21.16 -26.88
C LYS A 130 -3.51 21.88 -28.24
N ASN A 131 -2.59 21.44 -29.11
CA ASN A 131 -2.21 22.19 -30.31
C ASN A 131 -2.88 21.68 -31.61
N SER A 132 -3.77 20.68 -31.54
CA SER A 132 -4.51 20.14 -32.68
C SER A 132 -5.85 19.61 -32.19
N GLU A 133 -6.96 20.01 -32.84
CA GLU A 133 -8.33 19.49 -32.65
C GLU A 133 -8.49 18.46 -31.52
N ASP A 134 -8.66 18.92 -30.27
CA ASP A 134 -8.92 18.13 -29.05
C ASP A 134 -8.49 16.65 -29.11
N PHE A 135 -7.23 16.37 -29.47
CA PHE A 135 -6.78 15.00 -29.59
C PHE A 135 -6.64 14.41 -28.19
N THR A 136 -7.64 13.64 -27.80
CA THR A 136 -7.68 12.90 -26.56
C THR A 136 -7.55 11.42 -26.86
N SER A 137 -6.65 10.75 -26.15
CA SER A 137 -6.50 9.30 -26.23
C SER A 137 -6.17 8.69 -24.89
N THR A 138 -6.67 7.48 -24.68
CA THR A 138 -6.45 6.69 -23.47
C THR A 138 -5.40 5.60 -23.73
N SER A 139 -4.66 5.24 -22.70
CA SER A 139 -3.65 4.18 -22.81
C SER A 139 -4.30 2.80 -22.96
N SER A 140 -3.65 1.89 -23.70
CA SER A 140 -4.05 0.48 -23.78
C SER A 140 -4.11 -0.20 -22.40
N TYR A 141 -3.22 0.18 -21.48
CA TYR A 141 -3.22 -0.32 -20.09
C TYR A 141 -4.53 0.00 -19.34
N SER A 142 -5.23 1.07 -19.74
CA SER A 142 -6.53 1.45 -19.20
C SER A 142 -7.66 0.50 -19.63
N HIS A 143 -7.50 -0.20 -20.76
CA HIS A 143 -8.54 -1.05 -21.37
C HIS A 143 -8.36 -2.55 -21.16
N ILE A 144 -7.17 -2.98 -20.75
CA ILE A 144 -6.89 -4.39 -20.48
C ILE A 144 -7.10 -4.73 -19.00
N ARG A 145 -7.19 -6.01 -18.64
CA ARG A 145 -7.21 -6.40 -17.23
C ARG A 145 -5.93 -5.96 -16.51
N SER A 146 -5.99 -5.84 -15.18
CA SER A 146 -4.79 -5.58 -14.37
C SER A 146 -3.70 -6.62 -14.67
N MET A 147 -2.55 -6.13 -15.12
CA MET A 147 -1.41 -7.00 -15.45
C MET A 147 -0.63 -7.42 -14.21
N TYR A 148 -0.67 -6.60 -13.17
CA TYR A 148 0.19 -6.76 -12.00
C TYR A 148 -0.62 -7.02 -10.73
N LYS A 149 0.00 -7.80 -9.83
CA LYS A 149 -0.40 -7.91 -8.43
C LYS A 149 0.67 -7.37 -7.50
N THR A 150 0.28 -6.76 -6.40
CA THR A 150 1.23 -6.31 -5.39
C THR A 150 1.74 -7.47 -4.55
N ASN A 151 3.05 -7.61 -4.49
CA ASN A 151 3.75 -8.45 -3.53
C ASN A 151 4.26 -7.56 -2.40
N ILE A 152 3.54 -7.57 -1.28
CA ILE A 152 3.84 -6.74 -0.10
C ILE A 152 5.17 -7.16 0.55
N TRP A 153 5.45 -8.46 0.58
CA TRP A 153 6.66 -9.00 1.20
C TRP A 153 7.91 -8.59 0.45
N GLN A 154 7.87 -8.62 -0.88
CA GLN A 154 9.01 -8.26 -1.73
C GLN A 154 9.02 -6.81 -2.19
N ARG A 155 7.96 -6.04 -1.90
CA ARG A 155 7.75 -4.66 -2.40
C ARG A 155 7.81 -4.57 -3.92
N LYS A 156 7.10 -5.48 -4.60
CA LYS A 156 7.08 -5.61 -6.07
C LYS A 156 5.68 -5.60 -6.65
N PHE A 157 5.60 -5.25 -7.93
CA PHE A 157 4.44 -5.55 -8.77
C PHE A 157 4.80 -6.77 -9.61
N ASP A 158 4.21 -7.91 -9.26
CA ASP A 158 4.43 -9.18 -9.93
C ASP A 158 3.47 -9.29 -11.12
N LEU A 159 4.01 -9.61 -12.30
CA LEU A 159 3.21 -9.84 -13.50
C LEU A 159 2.34 -11.09 -13.26
N SER A 160 1.02 -10.92 -13.32
CA SER A 160 0.04 -11.93 -12.90
C SER A 160 -0.79 -12.52 -14.04
N ILE A 161 -0.51 -12.15 -15.28
CA ILE A 161 -1.22 -12.63 -16.48
C ILE A 161 -0.25 -13.31 -17.42
N THR A 162 -0.78 -14.13 -18.33
CA THR A 162 -0.03 -14.77 -19.41
C THR A 162 0.04 -13.88 -20.66
N GLN A 163 0.95 -14.22 -21.60
CA GLN A 163 1.03 -13.51 -22.88
C GLN A 163 -0.26 -13.68 -23.70
N ALA A 164 -0.91 -14.84 -23.61
CA ALA A 164 -2.14 -15.12 -24.33
C ALA A 164 -3.30 -14.25 -23.81
N GLU A 165 -3.44 -14.10 -22.49
CA GLU A 165 -4.43 -13.21 -21.88
C GLU A 165 -4.16 -11.74 -22.23
N TYR A 166 -2.90 -11.31 -22.14
CA TYR A 166 -2.50 -9.96 -22.54
C TYR A 166 -2.88 -9.69 -24.00
N MET A 167 -2.52 -10.58 -24.92
CA MET A 167 -2.82 -10.41 -26.35
C MET A 167 -4.32 -10.53 -26.65
N LYS A 168 -5.09 -11.27 -25.85
CA LYS A 168 -6.56 -11.27 -25.95
C LYS A 168 -7.14 -9.89 -25.66
N ASP A 169 -6.72 -9.28 -24.55
CA ASP A 169 -7.22 -7.96 -24.17
C ASP A 169 -6.71 -6.87 -25.12
N ILE A 170 -5.45 -6.94 -25.58
CA ILE A 170 -4.89 -6.01 -26.57
C ILE A 170 -5.62 -6.09 -27.90
N ARG A 171 -5.95 -7.29 -28.41
CA ARG A 171 -6.73 -7.40 -29.65
C ARG A 171 -8.12 -6.76 -29.52
N LYS A 172 -8.77 -6.92 -28.37
CA LYS A 172 -10.03 -6.23 -28.08
C LYS A 172 -9.85 -4.71 -28.08
N TYR A 173 -8.79 -4.21 -27.44
CA TYR A 173 -8.46 -2.79 -27.44
C TYR A 173 -8.20 -2.26 -28.86
N ILE A 174 -7.36 -2.92 -29.65
CA ILE A 174 -7.05 -2.54 -31.03
C ILE A 174 -8.33 -2.49 -31.86
N ASN A 175 -9.18 -3.51 -31.79
CA ASN A 175 -10.44 -3.54 -32.53
C ASN A 175 -11.38 -2.39 -32.16
N ASN A 176 -11.36 -1.95 -30.89
CA ASN A 176 -12.27 -0.91 -30.40
C ASN A 176 -11.73 0.51 -30.59
N PHE A 177 -10.40 0.69 -30.65
CA PHE A 177 -9.77 2.01 -30.57
C PHE A 177 -8.78 2.35 -31.70
N PHE A 178 -8.35 1.35 -32.49
CA PHE A 178 -7.39 1.54 -33.59
C PHE A 178 -7.91 1.08 -34.94
N LYS A 179 -8.78 0.06 -34.96
CA LYS A 179 -9.35 -0.44 -36.20
C LYS A 179 -10.34 0.58 -36.74
N THR A 180 -9.94 1.24 -37.83
CA THR A 180 -10.77 2.13 -38.63
C THR A 180 -10.73 1.63 -40.08
N GLN A 181 -11.58 2.19 -40.95
CA GLN A 181 -11.53 1.91 -42.38
C GLN A 181 -10.19 2.31 -43.05
N TYR A 182 -9.42 3.21 -42.43
CA TYR A 182 -8.14 3.68 -42.95
C TYR A 182 -6.94 2.87 -42.43
N THR A 183 -7.16 1.92 -41.53
CA THR A 183 -6.09 1.12 -40.92
C THR A 183 -5.88 -0.16 -41.73
N SER A 184 -4.69 -0.35 -42.31
CA SER A 184 -4.40 -1.56 -43.08
C SER A 184 -4.23 -2.79 -42.18
N ASP A 185 -4.47 -3.98 -42.72
CA ASP A 185 -4.21 -5.24 -42.00
C ASP A 185 -2.73 -5.40 -41.63
N GLN A 186 -1.83 -4.85 -42.44
CA GLN A 186 -0.40 -4.82 -42.15
C GLN A 186 -0.10 -3.97 -40.91
N ASP A 187 -0.68 -2.77 -40.80
CA ASP A 187 -0.50 -1.90 -39.64
C ASP A 187 -1.05 -2.55 -38.36
N LEU A 188 -2.21 -3.22 -38.46
CA LEU A 188 -2.81 -3.96 -37.35
C LEU A 188 -1.90 -5.11 -36.89
N LYS A 189 -1.28 -5.83 -37.83
CA LYS A 189 -0.34 -6.91 -37.54
C LYS A 189 0.94 -6.38 -36.87
N GLU A 190 1.53 -5.32 -37.40
CA GLU A 190 2.71 -4.69 -36.82
C GLU A 190 2.44 -4.19 -35.39
N LEU A 191 1.28 -3.56 -35.17
CA LEU A 191 0.85 -3.12 -33.85
C LEU A 191 0.74 -4.30 -32.86
N GLN A 192 0.13 -5.41 -33.27
CA GLN A 192 0.05 -6.62 -32.45
C GLN A 192 1.42 -7.23 -32.14
N ASP A 193 2.33 -7.26 -33.11
CA ASP A 193 3.69 -7.78 -32.92
C ASP A 193 4.51 -6.88 -31.98
N ASN A 194 4.32 -5.56 -32.06
CA ASN A 194 4.91 -4.60 -31.12
C ASN A 194 4.42 -4.82 -29.69
N TYR A 195 3.12 -5.01 -29.47
CA TYR A 195 2.60 -5.35 -28.14
C TYR A 195 3.13 -6.69 -27.63
N LYS A 196 3.22 -7.71 -28.49
CA LYS A 196 3.80 -9.01 -28.15
C LYS A 196 5.26 -8.90 -27.74
N LYS A 197 6.05 -8.05 -28.42
CA LYS A 197 7.44 -7.75 -28.06
C LYS A 197 7.52 -7.01 -26.72
N THR A 198 6.68 -6.00 -26.50
CA THR A 198 6.60 -5.26 -25.24
C THR A 198 6.30 -6.18 -24.06
N TYR A 199 5.34 -7.09 -24.20
CA TYR A 199 5.06 -8.09 -23.16
C TYR A 199 6.28 -8.95 -22.81
N LYS A 200 7.05 -9.40 -23.81
CA LYS A 200 8.26 -10.21 -23.58
C LYS A 200 9.32 -9.43 -22.80
N GLU A 201 9.48 -8.14 -23.07
CA GLU A 201 10.43 -7.30 -22.32
C GLU A 201 9.92 -7.01 -20.90
N ILE A 202 8.61 -6.74 -20.72
CA ILE A 202 7.97 -6.62 -19.40
C ILE A 202 8.21 -7.88 -18.56
N LYS A 203 7.96 -9.06 -19.13
CA LYS A 203 8.13 -10.36 -18.44
C LYS A 203 9.57 -10.58 -17.96
N LYS A 204 10.56 -10.09 -18.70
CA LYS A 204 11.99 -10.21 -18.35
C LYS A 204 12.45 -9.10 -17.40
N GLY A 205 11.67 -8.02 -17.28
CA GLY A 205 11.94 -6.91 -16.38
C GLY A 205 11.45 -7.16 -14.96
N LYS A 206 11.52 -6.10 -14.15
CA LYS A 206 11.06 -6.10 -12.75
C LYS A 206 10.48 -4.75 -12.40
N VAL A 207 9.39 -4.73 -11.65
CA VAL A 207 8.78 -3.51 -11.13
C VAL A 207 8.76 -3.57 -9.60
N THR A 208 9.32 -2.56 -8.95
CA THR A 208 9.33 -2.43 -7.49
C THR A 208 8.61 -1.19 -7.05
N TYR A 209 8.12 -1.15 -5.82
CA TYR A 209 7.55 0.06 -5.25
C TYR A 209 8.06 0.32 -3.83
N GLN A 210 8.02 1.59 -3.43
CA GLN A 210 8.30 2.02 -2.06
C GLN A 210 7.21 3.00 -1.62
N ARG A 211 6.58 2.70 -0.49
CA ARG A 211 5.59 3.60 0.13
C ARG A 211 6.26 4.48 1.17
N LYS A 212 6.07 5.80 1.06
CA LYS A 212 6.53 6.80 2.03
C LYS A 212 5.36 7.69 2.42
N GLY A 213 4.64 7.32 3.48
CA GLY A 213 3.42 8.02 3.90
C GLY A 213 2.37 8.04 2.77
N LYS A 214 2.06 9.24 2.27
CA LYS A 214 1.13 9.47 1.14
C LYS A 214 1.79 9.38 -0.25
N GLN A 215 3.07 9.04 -0.34
CA GLN A 215 3.78 8.85 -1.60
C GLN A 215 4.01 7.37 -1.91
N LEU A 216 3.93 7.02 -3.19
CA LEU A 216 4.30 5.72 -3.73
C LEU A 216 5.30 5.96 -4.86
N ILE A 217 6.51 5.43 -4.71
CA ILE A 217 7.56 5.52 -5.71
C ILE A 217 7.62 4.17 -6.40
N VAL A 218 7.37 4.13 -7.71
CA VAL A 218 7.44 2.91 -8.53
C VAL A 218 8.68 2.98 -9.41
N LYS A 219 9.40 1.87 -9.52
CA LYS A 219 10.65 1.76 -10.28
C LYS A 219 10.58 0.57 -11.22
N THR A 220 10.80 0.81 -12.51
CA THR A 220 10.84 -0.22 -13.55
C THR A 220 12.28 -0.50 -13.95
N TYR A 221 12.64 -1.78 -13.97
CA TYR A 221 13.95 -2.28 -14.33
C TYR A 221 13.85 -3.17 -15.56
N ASN A 222 14.80 -3.03 -16.49
CA ASN A 222 14.87 -3.89 -17.66
C ASN A 222 15.46 -5.27 -17.33
N LYS A 223 15.54 -6.15 -18.34
CA LYS A 223 16.11 -7.51 -18.21
C LYS A 223 17.57 -7.59 -17.73
N LYS A 224 18.32 -6.49 -17.83
CA LYS A 224 19.70 -6.38 -17.34
C LYS A 224 19.77 -5.82 -15.91
N GLY A 225 18.62 -5.64 -15.24
CA GLY A 225 18.54 -5.05 -13.91
C GLY A 225 18.79 -3.54 -13.88
N ARG A 226 18.86 -2.85 -15.01
CA ARG A 226 19.05 -1.39 -15.06
C ARG A 226 17.71 -0.70 -14.84
N LEU A 227 17.70 0.29 -13.95
CA LEU A 227 16.56 1.18 -13.74
C LEU A 227 16.31 2.00 -15.03
N ILE A 228 15.11 1.90 -15.60
CA ILE A 228 14.74 2.56 -16.87
C ILE A 228 13.63 3.58 -16.70
N GLU A 229 12.84 3.46 -15.63
CA GLU A 229 11.72 4.35 -15.35
C GLU A 229 11.52 4.49 -13.84
N GLN A 230 11.13 5.67 -13.41
CA GLN A 230 10.71 5.96 -12.05
C GLN A 230 9.49 6.87 -12.06
N ASP A 231 8.42 6.41 -11.43
CA ASP A 231 7.20 7.17 -11.23
C ASP A 231 7.01 7.51 -9.76
N VAL A 232 6.49 8.70 -9.51
CA VAL A 232 6.13 9.19 -8.18
C VAL A 232 4.64 9.48 -8.16
N TYR A 233 3.92 8.78 -7.29
CA TYR A 233 2.49 8.94 -7.10
C TYR A 233 2.15 9.49 -5.72
N ILE A 234 1.01 10.19 -5.63
CA ILE A 234 0.42 10.67 -4.38
C ILE A 234 -0.93 9.98 -4.14
N LYS A 235 -1.16 9.51 -2.90
CA LYS A 235 -2.42 8.90 -2.50
C LYS A 235 -3.54 9.93 -2.51
N ARG A 236 -4.63 9.65 -3.22
CA ARG A 236 -5.85 10.47 -3.26
C ARG A 236 -6.97 9.81 -2.47
N THR A 237 -7.87 10.64 -1.93
CA THR A 237 -9.07 10.23 -1.21
C THR A 237 -10.24 11.17 -1.53
N GLY A 238 -11.47 10.73 -1.26
CA GLY A 238 -12.68 11.56 -1.37
C GLY A 238 -12.86 12.19 -2.76
N LYS A 239 -13.19 13.49 -2.78
CA LYS A 239 -13.49 14.24 -4.02
C LYS A 239 -12.37 14.17 -5.06
N ALA A 240 -11.10 14.09 -4.64
CA ALA A 240 -9.97 13.98 -5.57
C ALA A 240 -10.01 12.66 -6.37
N VAL A 241 -10.39 11.55 -5.72
CA VAL A 241 -10.56 10.26 -6.40
C VAL A 241 -11.71 10.32 -7.40
N THR A 242 -12.85 10.88 -6.99
CA THR A 242 -14.00 11.06 -7.88
C THR A 242 -13.64 11.88 -9.12
N LYS A 243 -12.82 12.93 -8.95
CA LYS A 243 -12.33 13.77 -10.04
C LYS A 243 -11.48 12.97 -11.04
N LEU A 244 -10.54 12.15 -10.58
CA LEU A 244 -9.70 11.32 -11.45
C LEU A 244 -10.52 10.39 -12.35
N TYR A 245 -11.46 9.65 -11.77
CA TYR A 245 -12.34 8.77 -12.56
C TYR A 245 -13.30 9.55 -13.46
N HIS A 246 -13.72 10.76 -13.06
CA HIS A 246 -14.55 11.61 -13.91
C HIS A 246 -13.75 12.11 -15.13
N ASN A 247 -12.54 12.62 -14.91
CA ASN A 247 -11.63 13.08 -15.95
C ASN A 247 -11.32 11.95 -16.95
N TYR A 248 -10.92 10.78 -16.44
CA TYR A 248 -10.66 9.61 -17.28
C TYR A 248 -11.88 9.22 -18.13
N ARG A 249 -13.08 9.14 -17.53
CA ARG A 249 -14.31 8.80 -18.27
C ARG A 249 -14.67 9.85 -19.33
N LYS A 250 -14.44 11.13 -19.03
CA LYS A 250 -14.61 12.21 -19.99
C LYS A 250 -13.64 12.05 -21.16
N ALA A 251 -12.38 11.73 -20.88
CA ALA A 251 -11.36 11.50 -21.90
C ALA A 251 -11.67 10.27 -22.78
N GLU A 252 -12.06 9.16 -22.16
CA GLU A 252 -12.49 7.95 -22.90
C GLU A 252 -13.69 8.24 -23.81
N LYS A 253 -14.68 8.99 -23.31
CA LYS A 253 -15.84 9.39 -24.13
C LYS A 253 -15.43 10.29 -25.31
N ALA A 254 -14.50 11.22 -25.08
CA ALA A 254 -13.99 12.10 -26.12
C ALA A 254 -13.23 11.32 -27.21
N GLU A 255 -12.37 10.38 -26.82
CA GLU A 255 -11.67 9.49 -27.75
C GLU A 255 -12.65 8.66 -28.59
N ARG A 256 -13.66 8.05 -27.96
CA ARG A 256 -14.70 7.29 -28.67
C ARG A 256 -15.45 8.16 -29.68
N ALA A 257 -15.92 9.33 -29.26
CA ALA A 257 -16.63 10.25 -30.14
C ALA A 257 -15.77 10.68 -31.35
N ARG A 258 -14.46 10.86 -31.17
CA ARG A 258 -13.53 11.16 -32.26
C ARG A 258 -13.41 9.98 -33.23
N LEU A 259 -13.27 8.76 -32.71
CA LEU A 259 -13.19 7.54 -33.54
C LEU A 259 -14.48 7.28 -34.31
N ASP A 260 -15.64 7.50 -33.69
CA ASP A 260 -16.94 7.38 -34.34
C ASP A 260 -17.08 8.38 -35.49
N LYS A 261 -16.66 9.64 -35.27
CA LYS A 261 -16.61 10.66 -36.35
C LYS A 261 -15.71 10.23 -37.51
N LEU A 262 -14.51 9.74 -37.22
CA LEU A 262 -13.57 9.28 -38.26
C LEU A 262 -14.13 8.12 -39.10
N ASN A 263 -14.88 7.21 -38.47
CA ASN A 263 -15.53 6.12 -39.17
C ASN A 263 -16.79 6.57 -39.95
N ALA A 264 -17.44 7.67 -39.52
CA ALA A 264 -18.66 8.20 -40.13
C ALA A 264 -18.42 9.20 -41.28
N MET A 265 -17.23 9.80 -41.40
CA MET A 265 -16.83 10.67 -42.52
C MET A 265 -16.66 9.92 -43.87
N SER A 266 -17.23 8.72 -43.99
CA SER A 266 -17.10 7.79 -45.11
C SER A 266 -18.24 7.83 -46.13
N TYR A 267 -19.10 8.86 -46.07
CA TYR A 267 -20.21 9.05 -47.01
C TYR A 267 -19.97 10.26 -47.92
#